data_AF-A0A7S1A424-F1
#
_entry.id   AF-A0A7S1A424-F1
#
_cell.length_a   1.000
_cell.length_b   1.000
_cell.length_c   1.000
_cell.angle_alpha   90.00
_cell.angle_beta   90.00
_cell.angle_gamma   90.00
#
_symmetry.space_group_name_H-M   'P 1'
#
loop_
_entity.id
_entity.type
_entity.pdbx_description
1 polymer ?
#
loop_
_entity_poly.entity_id
_entity_poly.type
_entity_poly.pdbx_seq_one_letter_code
_entity_poly.pdbx_strand_id
1 'polypeptide(L)'
;STFLVLEDDCQFLPDFSEEVLAQRLDHVPNDWEMIYIGGQDLMHKQHRYEVSTGVRRLYKGFRETTAYVINVAGAKAALEVCVPMHWQFDTQLNDESLRQGFGFGRDHQEYTMKPRGYCLWPPLVFQQRDKFKTDVQTIEHN
;
A
#
# COMPACT_ATOMS: atom_id res chain seq x y z
N SER A 1 16.77 -8.61 -4.81
CA SER A 1 15.99 -9.42 -3.86
C SER A 1 14.63 -8.80 -3.65
N THR A 2 13.62 -9.65 -3.50
CA THR A 2 12.22 -9.31 -3.28
C THR A 2 11.73 -10.03 -2.04
N PHE A 3 10.94 -9.38 -1.21
CA PHE A 3 10.47 -9.88 0.07
C PHE A 3 8.95 -9.74 0.14
N LEU A 4 8.26 -10.80 0.58
CA LEU A 4 6.87 -10.74 1.00
C LEU A 4 6.84 -10.39 2.49
N VAL A 5 6.14 -9.31 2.83
CA VAL A 5 5.93 -8.86 4.20
C VAL A 5 4.46 -8.99 4.53
N LEU A 6 4.19 -9.55 5.72
CA LEU A 6 2.85 -9.88 6.21
C LEU A 6 2.74 -9.39 7.65
N GLU A 7 1.65 -8.71 7.97
CA GLU A 7 1.23 -8.47 9.34
C GLU A 7 0.57 -9.74 9.91
N ASP A 8 0.58 -9.88 11.24
CA ASP A 8 0.09 -11.07 11.94
C ASP A 8 -1.44 -11.23 11.88
N ASP A 9 -2.15 -10.13 11.58
CA ASP A 9 -3.60 -10.09 11.42
C ASP A 9 -4.06 -10.25 9.97
N CYS A 10 -3.18 -10.64 9.05
CA CYS A 10 -3.55 -10.85 7.65
C CYS A 10 -4.39 -12.14 7.45
N GLN A 11 -5.25 -12.13 6.44
CA GLN A 11 -6.03 -13.27 5.98
C GLN A 11 -5.93 -13.38 4.48
N PHE A 12 -5.35 -14.49 4.02
CA PHE A 12 -5.31 -14.82 2.61
C PHE A 12 -6.69 -15.22 2.08
N LEU A 13 -6.95 -14.93 0.80
CA LEU A 13 -8.08 -15.50 0.10
C LEU A 13 -7.96 -17.04 0.02
N PRO A 14 -9.09 -17.78 -0.02
CA PRO A 14 -9.07 -19.24 -0.08
C PRO A 14 -8.30 -19.82 -1.26
N ASP A 15 -8.21 -19.08 -2.37
CA ASP A 15 -7.52 -19.43 -3.61
C ASP A 15 -6.11 -18.81 -3.71
N PHE A 16 -5.60 -18.20 -2.64
CA PHE A 16 -4.24 -17.68 -2.63
C PHE A 16 -3.22 -18.80 -2.80
N SER A 17 -2.31 -18.64 -3.77
CA SER A 17 -1.13 -19.47 -3.94
C SER A 17 0.05 -18.63 -4.42
N GLU A 18 1.26 -19.19 -4.33
CA GLU A 18 2.46 -18.54 -4.87
C GLU A 18 2.36 -18.33 -6.38
N GLU A 19 1.75 -19.27 -7.11
CA GLU A 19 1.51 -19.15 -8.55
C GLU A 19 0.53 -18.01 -8.87
N VAL A 20 -0.56 -17.89 -8.09
CA VAL A 20 -1.51 -16.79 -8.26
C VAL A 20 -0.83 -15.45 -8.00
N LEU A 21 -0.01 -15.35 -6.94
CA LEU A 21 0.76 -14.15 -6.67
C LEU A 21 1.73 -13.84 -7.82
N ALA A 22 2.51 -14.81 -8.28
CA ALA A 22 3.47 -14.63 -9.37
C ALA A 22 2.78 -14.16 -10.66
N GLN A 23 1.69 -14.81 -11.08
CA GLN A 23 0.91 -14.42 -12.26
C GLN A 23 0.40 -12.98 -12.17
N ARG A 24 -0.01 -12.53 -10.97
CA ARG A 24 -0.49 -11.16 -10.77
C ARG A 24 0.65 -10.15 -10.76
N LEU A 25 1.82 -10.54 -10.27
CA LEU A 25 3.03 -9.71 -10.29
C LEU A 25 3.57 -9.49 -11.71
N ASP A 26 3.35 -10.43 -12.65
CA ASP A 26 3.76 -10.30 -14.06
C ASP A 26 3.12 -9.09 -14.78
N HIS A 27 1.99 -8.60 -14.27
CA HIS A 27 1.32 -7.42 -14.80
C HIS A 27 1.85 -6.08 -14.24
N VAL A 28 2.71 -6.12 -13.23
CA VAL A 28 3.18 -4.92 -12.52
C VAL A 28 4.31 -4.24 -13.29
N PRO A 29 4.26 -2.91 -13.51
CA PRO A 29 5.32 -2.18 -14.20
C PRO A 29 6.69 -2.35 -13.52
N ASN A 30 7.75 -2.56 -14.31
CA ASN A 30 9.12 -2.83 -13.82
C ASN A 30 9.75 -1.75 -12.92
N ASP A 31 9.14 -0.57 -12.83
CA ASP A 31 9.60 0.53 -11.97
C ASP A 31 9.05 0.47 -10.54
N TRP A 32 8.41 -0.65 -10.17
CA TRP A 32 7.86 -0.86 -8.83
C TRP A 32 8.96 -0.95 -7.76
N GLU A 33 8.64 -0.41 -6.60
CA GLU A 33 9.46 -0.52 -5.39
C GLU A 33 8.70 -1.23 -4.27
N MET A 34 7.38 -1.05 -4.23
CA MET A 34 6.46 -1.68 -3.27
C MET A 34 5.14 -2.06 -3.96
N ILE A 35 4.59 -3.23 -3.64
CA ILE A 35 3.35 -3.74 -4.21
C ILE A 35 2.45 -4.21 -3.08
N TYR A 36 1.33 -3.53 -2.88
CA TYR A 36 0.33 -3.91 -1.90
C TYR A 36 -0.51 -5.06 -2.45
N ILE A 37 -0.56 -6.16 -1.71
CA ILE A 37 -1.40 -7.33 -2.04
C ILE A 37 -2.64 -7.42 -1.12
N GLY A 38 -2.70 -6.55 -0.12
CA GLY A 38 -3.87 -6.19 0.67
C GLY A 38 -3.88 -4.69 0.97
N GLY A 39 -4.85 -4.24 1.75
CA GLY A 39 -4.99 -2.84 2.18
C GLY A 39 -6.28 -2.18 1.70
N GLN A 40 -6.46 -0.90 2.02
CA GLN A 40 -7.72 -0.20 1.84
C GLN A 40 -7.60 1.09 1.02
N ASP A 41 -8.50 1.24 0.05
CA ASP A 41 -8.71 2.48 -0.69
C ASP A 41 -9.69 3.39 0.07
N LEU A 42 -9.18 4.28 0.94
CA LEU A 42 -10.02 5.11 1.81
C LEU A 42 -10.77 6.23 1.08
N MET A 43 -10.29 6.69 -0.08
CA MET A 43 -11.00 7.73 -0.85
C MET A 43 -11.74 7.17 -2.07
N HIS A 44 -11.76 5.85 -2.25
CA HIS A 44 -12.47 5.15 -3.33
C HIS A 44 -12.08 5.62 -4.75
N LYS A 45 -10.84 6.09 -4.94
CA LYS A 45 -10.33 6.63 -6.22
C LYS A 45 -9.45 5.64 -6.99
N GLN A 46 -9.13 4.47 -6.45
CA GLN A 46 -8.09 3.60 -7.01
C GLN A 46 -8.44 3.07 -8.40
N HIS A 47 -9.73 2.97 -8.74
CA HIS A 47 -10.21 2.63 -10.08
C HIS A 47 -9.72 3.60 -11.18
N ARG A 48 -9.36 4.83 -10.84
CA ARG A 48 -8.85 5.84 -11.79
C ARG A 48 -7.37 5.63 -12.13
N TYR A 49 -6.68 4.77 -11.38
CA TYR A 49 -5.24 4.58 -11.44
C TYR A 49 -4.83 3.21 -11.97
N GLU A 50 -5.71 2.53 -12.70
CA GLU A 50 -5.35 1.28 -13.37
C GLU A 50 -4.31 1.51 -14.47
N VAL A 51 -3.19 0.79 -14.39
CA VAL A 51 -2.05 0.93 -15.31
C VAL A 51 -1.79 -0.34 -16.11
N SER A 52 -2.34 -1.47 -15.65
CA SER A 52 -2.27 -2.79 -16.26
C SER A 52 -3.37 -3.66 -15.68
N THR A 53 -3.64 -4.82 -16.27
CA THR A 53 -4.71 -5.73 -15.84
C THR A 53 -4.56 -6.07 -14.36
N GLY A 54 -5.53 -5.62 -13.56
CA GLY A 54 -5.54 -5.89 -12.12
C GLY A 54 -4.39 -5.25 -11.34
N VAL A 55 -3.76 -4.20 -11.88
CA VAL A 55 -2.70 -3.43 -11.23
C VAL A 55 -3.05 -1.94 -11.25
N ARG A 56 -3.05 -1.33 -10.07
CA ARG A 56 -3.39 0.08 -9.90
C ARG A 56 -2.24 0.81 -9.22
N ARG A 57 -1.90 2.01 -9.70
CA ARG A 57 -0.89 2.85 -9.06
C ARG A 57 -1.43 3.38 -7.75
N LEU A 58 -0.62 3.36 -6.71
CA LEU A 58 -1.04 3.90 -5.42
C LEU A 58 -1.12 5.42 -5.43
N TYR A 59 -1.90 5.95 -4.49
CA TYR A 59 -2.13 7.37 -4.28
C TYR A 59 -2.33 7.64 -2.78
N LYS A 60 -2.34 8.92 -2.39
CA LYS A 60 -2.43 9.38 -0.98
C LYS A 60 -3.57 8.77 -0.14
N GLY A 61 -4.65 8.32 -0.78
CA GLY A 61 -5.81 7.72 -0.10
C GLY A 61 -5.70 6.21 0.15
N PHE A 62 -4.64 5.55 -0.31
CA PHE A 62 -4.43 4.13 -0.02
C PHE A 62 -3.73 3.95 1.33
N ARG A 63 -4.24 3.05 2.16
CA ARG A 63 -3.75 2.79 3.53
C ARG A 63 -3.63 1.30 3.81
N GLU A 64 -3.03 1.01 4.97
CA GLU A 64 -2.82 -0.31 5.55
C GLU A 64 -1.70 -1.11 4.89
N THR A 65 -0.74 -1.53 5.72
CA THR A 65 0.41 -2.35 5.33
C THR A 65 0.22 -3.84 5.64
N THR A 66 -1.03 -4.29 5.73
CA THR A 66 -1.41 -5.67 6.10
C THR A 66 -0.61 -6.74 5.36
N ALA A 67 -0.40 -6.56 4.06
CA ALA A 67 0.46 -7.43 3.26
C ALA A 67 0.98 -6.72 2.00
N TYR A 68 2.28 -6.83 1.77
CA TYR A 68 2.93 -6.22 0.61
C TYR A 68 4.20 -6.96 0.19
N VAL A 69 4.55 -6.80 -1.07
CA VAL A 69 5.83 -7.20 -1.64
C VAL A 69 6.71 -5.97 -1.74
N ILE A 70 7.97 -6.07 -1.33
CA ILE A 70 8.93 -4.97 -1.38
C ILE A 70 10.28 -5.45 -1.90
N ASN A 71 10.95 -4.62 -2.70
CA ASN A 71 12.33 -4.89 -3.12
C ASN A 71 13.33 -4.04 -2.31
N VAL A 72 14.62 -4.28 -2.53
CA VAL A 72 15.69 -3.56 -1.79
C VAL A 72 15.62 -2.05 -2.01
N ALA A 73 15.24 -1.58 -3.21
CA ALA A 73 15.09 -0.14 -3.48
C ALA A 73 13.91 0.43 -2.68
N GLY A 74 12.77 -0.27 -2.67
CA GLY A 74 11.61 0.11 -1.87
C GLY A 74 11.89 0.13 -0.36
N ALA A 75 12.63 -0.84 0.17
CA ALA A 75 13.00 -0.84 1.58
C ALA A 75 13.86 0.38 1.96
N LYS A 76 14.81 0.77 1.10
CA LYS A 76 15.60 1.99 1.28
C LYS A 76 14.74 3.24 1.20
N ALA A 77 13.89 3.34 0.18
CA ALA A 77 12.98 4.45 -0.01
C ALA A 77 12.01 4.60 1.18
N ALA A 78 11.51 3.48 1.73
CA ALA A 78 10.65 3.46 2.91
C ALA A 78 11.38 4.03 4.14
N LEU A 79 12.64 3.64 4.37
CA LEU A 79 13.45 4.18 5.47
C LEU A 79 13.72 5.68 5.30
N GLU A 80 14.02 6.14 4.08
CA GLU A 80 14.25 7.55 3.78
C GLU A 80 13.03 8.43 4.08
N VAL A 81 11.82 7.91 3.82
CA VAL A 81 10.58 8.69 3.99
C VAL A 81 9.97 8.55 5.37
N CYS A 82 10.21 7.45 6.07
CA CYS A 82 9.65 7.16 7.39
C CYS A 82 10.57 7.54 8.56
N VAL A 83 11.73 8.16 8.31
CA VAL A 83 12.68 8.58 9.36
C VAL A 83 12.99 10.08 9.27
N PRO A 84 12.68 10.87 10.32
CA PRO A 84 11.96 10.49 11.54
C PRO A 84 10.47 10.18 11.27
N MET A 85 9.91 9.29 12.07
CA MET A 85 8.50 8.91 11.97
C MET A 85 7.64 9.91 12.74
N HIS A 86 6.74 10.60 12.04
CA HIS A 86 5.81 11.58 12.62
C HIS A 86 4.36 11.11 12.58
N TRP A 87 4.06 10.17 11.69
CA TRP A 87 2.74 9.60 11.47
C TRP A 87 2.82 8.07 11.49
N GLN A 88 1.66 7.42 11.45
CA GLN A 88 1.62 5.98 11.22
C GLN A 88 2.36 5.64 9.92
N PHE A 89 3.03 4.49 9.93
CA PHE A 89 3.96 4.09 8.88
C PHE A 89 3.31 4.10 7.48
N ASP A 90 2.13 3.51 7.35
CA ASP A 90 1.35 3.47 6.11
C ASP A 90 0.94 4.86 5.58
N THR A 91 0.63 5.78 6.49
CA THR A 91 0.29 7.16 6.21
C THR A 91 1.51 7.92 5.68
N GLN A 92 2.67 7.76 6.31
CA GLN A 92 3.90 8.45 5.91
C GLN A 92 4.50 7.90 4.61
N LEU A 93 4.30 6.62 4.33
CA LEU A 93 4.65 5.99 3.05
C LEU A 93 3.85 6.57 1.88
N ASN A 94 2.55 6.73 2.06
CA ASN A 94 1.63 7.05 0.96
C ASN A 94 1.31 8.55 0.85
N ASP A 95 1.69 9.39 1.82
CA ASP A 95 1.42 10.82 1.78
C ASP A 95 2.70 11.66 1.79
N GLU A 96 3.20 11.99 0.60
CA GLU A 96 4.41 12.81 0.46
C GLU A 96 4.28 14.22 1.05
N SER A 97 3.06 14.75 1.11
CA SER A 97 2.82 16.10 1.64
C SER A 97 3.15 16.20 3.13
N LEU A 98 3.14 15.07 3.86
CA LEU A 98 3.51 15.02 5.27
C LEU A 98 5.02 15.15 5.50
N ARG A 99 5.84 14.99 4.45
CA ARG A 99 7.31 15.03 4.56
C ARG A 99 7.87 16.45 4.56
N GLN A 100 7.15 17.42 4.00
CA GLN A 100 7.63 18.80 3.86
C GLN A 100 7.16 19.74 4.97
N GLY A 101 6.53 19.23 6.04
CA GLY A 101 6.07 20.03 7.18
C GLY A 101 5.01 21.06 6.78
N PHE A 102 3.73 20.66 6.75
CA PHE A 102 2.56 21.54 6.56
C PHE A 102 2.66 22.58 5.42
N GLY A 103 3.44 22.31 4.37
CA GLY A 103 3.45 23.10 3.16
C GLY A 103 2.25 22.74 2.28
N PHE A 104 1.27 23.64 2.17
CA PHE A 104 0.20 23.54 1.18
C PHE A 104 0.78 23.78 -0.23
N GLY A 105 1.42 22.74 -0.79
CA GLY A 105 2.00 22.72 -2.13
C GLY A 105 1.04 22.13 -3.16
N ARG A 106 0.88 22.86 -4.26
CA ARG A 106 -0.11 22.71 -5.34
C ARG A 106 0.03 21.41 -6.14
N ASP A 107 -1.09 20.77 -6.47
CA ASP A 107 -1.32 19.88 -7.63
C ASP A 107 -0.16 18.95 -8.06
N HIS A 108 0.51 18.34 -7.08
CA HIS A 108 1.44 17.26 -7.37
C HIS A 108 0.63 15.97 -7.57
N GLN A 109 0.90 15.27 -8.67
CA GLN A 109 0.15 14.10 -9.14
C GLN A 109 -0.30 13.21 -7.96
N GLU A 110 -1.61 12.90 -7.87
CA GLU A 110 -2.18 12.17 -6.71
C GLU A 110 -1.43 10.86 -6.38
N TYR A 111 -0.70 10.30 -7.34
CA TYR A 111 -0.05 8.99 -7.31
C TYR A 111 1.49 8.99 -7.35
N THR A 112 2.16 10.15 -7.38
CA THR A 112 3.63 10.17 -7.30
C THR A 112 4.04 10.01 -5.85
N MET A 113 4.22 8.76 -5.44
CA MET A 113 4.64 8.41 -4.09
C MET A 113 6.00 7.72 -4.12
N LYS A 114 6.74 7.88 -3.03
CA LYS A 114 8.00 7.19 -2.76
C LYS A 114 7.84 6.37 -1.47
N PRO A 115 8.04 5.03 -1.47
CA PRO A 115 8.42 4.21 -2.61
C PRO A 115 7.38 4.22 -3.74
N ARG A 116 7.82 3.96 -4.98
CA ARG A 116 6.93 3.79 -6.13
C ARG A 116 6.04 2.57 -5.93
N GLY A 117 4.79 2.86 -5.57
CA GLY A 117 3.84 1.87 -5.10
C GLY A 117 2.77 1.49 -6.12
N TYR A 118 2.43 0.21 -6.16
CA TYR A 118 1.25 -0.31 -6.84
C TYR A 118 0.40 -1.15 -5.87
N CYS A 119 -0.86 -1.40 -6.20
CA CYS A 119 -1.65 -2.44 -5.56
C CYS A 119 -2.25 -3.41 -6.58
N LEU A 120 -2.42 -4.66 -6.15
CA LEU A 120 -3.15 -5.66 -6.90
C LEU A 120 -4.65 -5.49 -6.68
N TRP A 121 -5.42 -5.59 -7.75
CA TRP A 121 -6.88 -5.52 -7.72
C TRP A 121 -7.55 -6.63 -8.53
N PRO A 122 -8.46 -7.43 -7.94
CA PRO A 122 -8.83 -7.46 -6.51
C PRO A 122 -7.65 -7.80 -5.59
N PRO A 123 -7.70 -7.42 -4.30
CA PRO A 123 -6.65 -7.78 -3.33
C PRO A 123 -6.63 -9.28 -3.10
N LEU A 124 -5.46 -9.81 -2.71
CA LEU A 124 -5.22 -11.22 -2.40
C LEU A 124 -5.27 -11.50 -0.89
N VAL A 125 -5.14 -10.46 -0.09
CA VAL A 125 -5.05 -10.52 1.38
C VAL A 125 -5.94 -9.42 1.96
N PHE A 126 -6.63 -9.74 3.05
CA PHE A 126 -7.44 -8.82 3.85
C PHE A 126 -6.96 -8.78 5.29
N GLN A 127 -7.30 -7.74 6.03
CA GLN A 127 -7.01 -7.63 7.46
C GLN A 127 -8.14 -8.23 8.30
N GLN A 128 -7.81 -9.04 9.32
CA GLN A 128 -8.78 -9.65 10.25
C GLN A 128 -9.23 -8.68 11.36
N ARG A 129 -9.92 -7.60 10.98
CA ARG A 129 -10.34 -6.51 11.90
C ARG A 129 -11.20 -6.97 13.08
N ASP A 130 -12.02 -8.02 12.89
CA ASP A 130 -12.91 -8.51 13.94
C ASP A 130 -12.19 -9.28 15.05
N LYS A 131 -11.01 -9.85 14.76
CA LYS A 131 -10.25 -10.67 15.71
C LYS A 131 -9.12 -9.90 16.39
N PHE A 132 -8.57 -8.91 15.71
CA PHE A 132 -7.49 -8.06 16.21
C PHE A 132 -8.00 -6.62 16.31
N LYS A 133 -8.78 -6.35 17.36
CA LYS A 133 -9.21 -4.97 17.65
C LYS A 133 -8.00 -4.16 18.09
N THR A 134 -7.62 -3.18 17.30
CA THR A 134 -6.66 -2.15 17.71
C THR A 134 -7.40 -0.92 18.25
N ASP A 135 -6.79 -0.19 19.19
CA ASP A 135 -7.41 0.99 19.82
C ASP A 135 -7.75 2.13 18.82
N VAL A 136 -7.24 2.05 17.59
CA VAL A 136 -7.44 3.05 16.52
C VAL A 136 -8.64 2.70 15.62
N GLN A 137 -9.23 1.51 15.75
CA GLN A 137 -10.33 1.01 14.91
C GLN A 137 -11.71 1.11 15.60
N THR A 138 -11.95 2.13 16.43
CA THR A 138 -13.33 2.46 16.80
C THR A 138 -14.09 2.91 15.57
N ILE A 139 -15.05 2.09 15.16
CA ILE A 139 -16.00 2.33 14.08
C ILE A 139 -16.84 3.56 14.47
N GLU A 140 -16.36 4.75 14.18
CA GLU A 140 -17.22 5.91 13.97
C GLU A 140 -17.51 5.98 12.48
N HIS A 141 -18.68 5.49 12.09
CA HIS A 141 -19.60 6.09 11.11
C HIS A 141 -20.71 5.07 10.78
N ASN A 142 -21.83 5.21 11.49
CA ASN A 142 -23.15 4.95 10.92
C ASN A 142 -23.65 6.26 10.30
#